data_AF-A0A319B4M8-F1
#
_entry.id   AF-A0A319B4M8-F1
#
_cell.length_a   1.000
_cell.length_b   1.000
_cell.length_c   1.000
_cell.angle_alpha   90.00
_cell.angle_beta   90.00
_cell.angle_gamma   90.00
#
_symmetry.space_group_name_H-M   'P 1'
#
loop_
_entity.id
_entity.type
_entity.pdbx_description
1 polymer ?
#
loop_
_entity_poly.entity_id
_entity_poly.type
_entity_poly.pdbx_seq_one_letter_code
_entity_poly.pdbx_strand_id
1 'polypeptide(L)'
;MAINSAPESSLLSLLYRSYPTAVSPDATEPDLHTATPKIFPQTSFSVAEEADVKQWLATISGLQTALSKDDKPVVSTILAQLNSHLATRTTLLGAKPSVADIAVYALVAPLVEKWTPEERTGEQGYHHIVRHVDFVQNSRIFALQIPDEEKVTIDVNDVRFVPKPVDPKEEKERKKKEKAAAQKPAEAAGKPLVVGQGKPEAAAKADGAKGDAAAAGKPEGKPKKEKKEKKEKPAKAAPAPAAPPSPSVIDLRVGHILRAVNHPNADSLYVSTIDCGDAPGTENTSLDEATGKTVRTVCSGLNGLIPLEEMQNRKIVAVCNLKPVTMRGIKSCAMVLAASPRVAEGEDSHAGPVELVSPPADAPAGERVCFEGWTEGEPEKVLNPKKKVWETYQPGFTTTDALEVAFEMSAVPAVQGQEGKPALGKLKTQSGGLCTVKTLKGAAVR
;
A
#
# COMPACT_ATOMS: atom_id res chain seq x y z
N MET A 1 -0.46 -52.26 0.33
CA MET A 1 1.00 -52.48 0.20
C MET A 1 1.68 -51.12 0.28
N ALA A 2 2.86 -51.04 0.90
CA ALA A 2 3.81 -49.91 0.85
C ALA A 2 3.20 -48.48 0.77
N ILE A 3 2.61 -48.00 1.88
CA ILE A 3 2.55 -46.56 2.12
C ILE A 3 3.96 -46.07 2.48
N ASN A 4 4.75 -45.73 1.45
CA ASN A 4 6.04 -45.08 1.67
C ASN A 4 5.76 -43.71 2.31
N SER A 5 6.31 -43.50 3.50
CA SER A 5 6.15 -42.31 4.31
C SER A 5 6.69 -41.07 3.60
N ALA A 6 5.82 -40.31 2.95
CA ALA A 6 6.05 -38.87 2.80
C ALA A 6 6.09 -38.27 4.22
N PRO A 7 7.04 -37.37 4.53
CA PRO A 7 7.09 -36.76 5.86
C PRO A 7 5.81 -35.99 6.14
N GLU A 8 5.21 -36.22 7.30
CA GLU A 8 3.88 -35.69 7.67
C GLU A 8 3.84 -34.14 7.62
N SER A 9 4.98 -33.50 7.80
CA SER A 9 5.23 -32.05 7.71
C SER A 9 5.46 -31.49 6.30
N SER A 10 5.31 -32.28 5.23
CA SER A 10 5.50 -31.78 3.85
C SER A 10 4.45 -30.74 3.44
N LEU A 11 4.82 -29.82 2.54
CA LEU A 11 3.86 -28.89 1.94
C LEU A 11 2.69 -29.62 1.24
N LEU A 12 2.96 -30.78 0.65
CA LEU A 12 1.93 -31.58 -0.03
C LEU A 12 0.92 -32.19 0.96
N SER A 13 1.38 -32.77 2.08
CA SER A 13 0.49 -33.30 3.13
C SER A 13 -0.32 -32.18 3.79
N LEU A 14 0.30 -31.03 4.06
CA LEU A 14 -0.39 -29.84 4.59
C LEU A 14 -1.50 -29.34 3.64
N LEU A 15 -1.22 -29.25 2.34
CA LEU A 15 -2.21 -28.83 1.35
C LEU A 15 -3.32 -29.87 1.15
N TYR A 16 -2.99 -31.17 1.16
CA TYR A 16 -3.97 -32.25 1.03
C TYR A 16 -4.96 -32.29 2.21
N ARG A 17 -4.46 -32.21 3.44
CA ARG A 17 -5.33 -32.22 4.65
C ARG A 17 -6.14 -30.94 4.83
N SER A 18 -5.65 -29.81 4.32
CA SER A 18 -6.34 -28.52 4.42
C SER A 18 -7.31 -28.24 3.27
N TYR A 19 -6.98 -28.70 2.05
CA TYR A 19 -7.73 -28.40 0.82
C TYR A 19 -7.85 -29.64 -0.09
N PRO A 20 -8.56 -30.70 0.34
CA PRO A 20 -8.67 -31.95 -0.39
C PRO A 20 -9.34 -31.82 -1.78
N THR A 21 -10.01 -30.69 -2.05
CA THR A 21 -10.60 -30.37 -3.36
C THR A 21 -9.68 -29.55 -4.28
N ALA A 22 -8.60 -28.97 -3.76
CA ALA A 22 -7.66 -28.13 -4.51
C ALA A 22 -6.43 -28.90 -5.01
N VAL A 23 -6.10 -30.03 -4.38
CA VAL A 23 -4.98 -30.93 -4.71
C VAL A 23 -5.54 -32.30 -5.08
N SER A 24 -5.02 -32.91 -6.15
CA SER A 24 -5.42 -34.27 -6.53
C SER A 24 -4.89 -35.29 -5.51
N PRO A 25 -5.67 -36.30 -5.09
CA PRO A 25 -5.18 -37.38 -4.23
C PRO A 25 -4.04 -38.19 -4.86
N ASP A 26 -3.96 -38.21 -6.20
CA ASP A 26 -2.90 -38.90 -6.96
C ASP A 26 -1.67 -38.01 -7.25
N ALA A 27 -1.63 -36.76 -6.74
CA ALA A 27 -0.52 -35.85 -6.99
C ALA A 27 0.72 -36.22 -6.17
N THR A 28 1.86 -36.46 -6.85
CA THR A 28 3.16 -36.65 -6.20
C THR A 28 3.88 -35.34 -5.86
N GLU A 29 3.49 -34.23 -6.50
CA GLU A 29 4.00 -32.89 -6.27
C GLU A 29 2.85 -31.87 -6.30
N PRO A 30 2.87 -30.80 -5.48
CA PRO A 30 1.81 -29.80 -5.48
C PRO A 30 1.95 -28.83 -6.66
N ASP A 31 0.91 -28.69 -7.49
CA ASP A 31 0.83 -27.62 -8.50
C ASP A 31 0.52 -26.27 -7.84
N LEU A 32 1.57 -25.67 -7.26
CA LEU A 32 1.50 -24.36 -6.61
C LEU A 32 1.19 -23.22 -7.61
N HIS A 33 1.41 -23.42 -8.92
CA HIS A 33 1.15 -22.39 -9.91
C HIS A 33 -0.35 -22.20 -10.20
N THR A 34 -1.18 -23.24 -10.05
CA THR A 34 -2.65 -23.13 -10.18
C THR A 34 -3.42 -23.29 -8.87
N ALA A 35 -2.74 -23.61 -7.76
CA ALA A 35 -3.39 -23.83 -6.46
C ALA A 35 -4.05 -22.58 -5.85
N THR A 36 -3.46 -21.38 -6.00
CA THR A 36 -3.97 -20.15 -5.36
C THR A 36 -5.48 -19.88 -5.58
N PRO A 37 -6.02 -19.84 -6.82
CA PRO A 37 -7.46 -19.63 -7.03
C PRO A 37 -8.34 -20.83 -6.60
N LYS A 38 -7.79 -22.04 -6.50
CA LYS A 38 -8.52 -23.22 -6.01
C LYS A 38 -8.66 -23.20 -4.48
N ILE A 39 -7.62 -22.74 -3.79
CA ILE A 39 -7.56 -22.61 -2.33
C ILE A 39 -8.33 -21.37 -1.86
N PHE A 40 -8.24 -20.26 -2.59
CA PHE A 40 -8.88 -18.99 -2.26
C PHE A 40 -9.91 -18.55 -3.31
N PRO A 41 -10.98 -19.34 -3.58
CA PRO A 41 -11.94 -19.06 -4.65
C PRO A 41 -12.73 -17.76 -4.46
N GLN A 42 -12.78 -17.23 -3.23
CA GLN A 42 -13.41 -15.94 -2.91
C GLN A 42 -12.47 -14.73 -3.09
N THR A 43 -11.20 -14.95 -3.45
CA THR A 43 -10.21 -13.88 -3.65
C THR A 43 -9.91 -13.71 -5.13
N SER A 44 -10.14 -12.51 -5.67
CA SER A 44 -9.73 -12.16 -7.03
C SER A 44 -8.26 -11.73 -7.07
N PHE A 45 -7.51 -12.29 -8.00
CA PHE A 45 -6.10 -11.97 -8.23
C PHE A 45 -5.95 -11.24 -9.57
N SER A 46 -5.13 -10.21 -9.60
CA SER A 46 -4.73 -9.51 -10.83
C SER A 46 -3.52 -10.18 -11.46
N VAL A 47 -3.30 -9.95 -12.76
CA VAL A 47 -2.13 -10.47 -13.51
C VAL A 47 -0.79 -10.12 -12.84
N ALA A 48 -0.71 -8.98 -12.15
CA ALA A 48 0.47 -8.59 -11.39
C ALA A 48 0.65 -9.43 -10.11
N GLU A 49 -0.43 -9.67 -9.37
CA GLU A 49 -0.41 -10.51 -8.17
C GLU A 49 -0.11 -11.99 -8.50
N GLU A 50 -0.62 -12.51 -9.64
CA GLU A 50 -0.24 -13.84 -10.14
C GLU A 50 1.25 -13.95 -10.51
N ALA A 51 1.83 -12.87 -11.05
CA ALA A 51 3.26 -12.81 -11.35
C ALA A 51 4.09 -12.77 -10.05
N ASP A 52 3.66 -11.99 -9.04
CA ASP A 52 4.29 -11.95 -7.71
C ASP A 52 4.24 -13.33 -7.03
N VAL A 53 3.12 -14.06 -7.09
CA VAL A 53 3.03 -15.45 -6.59
C VAL A 53 4.06 -16.35 -7.28
N LYS A 54 4.16 -16.32 -8.61
CA LYS A 54 5.14 -17.12 -9.37
C LYS A 54 6.58 -16.77 -8.98
N GLN A 55 6.89 -15.50 -8.76
CA GLN A 55 8.21 -15.05 -8.31
C GLN A 55 8.54 -15.56 -6.89
N TRP A 56 7.58 -15.50 -5.97
CA TRP A 56 7.78 -16.03 -4.61
C TRP A 56 7.95 -17.54 -4.59
N LEU A 57 7.16 -18.29 -5.36
CA LEU A 57 7.34 -19.74 -5.51
C LEU A 57 8.75 -20.11 -6.03
N ALA A 58 9.29 -19.34 -6.98
CA ALA A 58 10.67 -19.53 -7.44
C ALA A 58 11.72 -19.21 -6.34
N THR A 59 11.48 -18.19 -5.52
CA THR A 59 12.34 -17.85 -4.37
C THR A 59 12.31 -18.93 -3.29
N ILE A 60 11.13 -19.52 -3.02
CA ILE A 60 10.94 -20.63 -2.07
C ILE A 60 11.66 -21.90 -2.57
N SER A 61 11.55 -22.23 -3.85
CA SER A 61 12.31 -23.33 -4.47
C SER A 61 13.84 -23.12 -4.38
N GLY A 62 14.29 -21.87 -4.55
CA GLY A 62 15.68 -21.47 -4.32
C GLY A 62 16.11 -21.69 -2.86
N LEU A 63 15.29 -21.30 -1.89
CA LEU A 63 15.55 -21.51 -0.46
C LEU A 63 15.61 -23.00 -0.11
N GLN A 64 14.66 -23.80 -0.61
CA GLN A 64 14.66 -25.26 -0.42
C GLN A 64 15.94 -25.89 -0.97
N THR A 65 16.35 -25.49 -2.18
CA THR A 65 17.60 -25.95 -2.81
C THR A 65 18.84 -25.56 -2.01
N ALA A 66 18.87 -24.35 -1.45
CA ALA A 66 19.98 -23.86 -0.63
C ALA A 66 20.07 -24.60 0.71
N LEU A 67 18.93 -24.81 1.38
CA LEU A 67 18.83 -25.62 2.60
C LEU A 67 19.29 -27.07 2.38
N SER A 68 18.87 -27.70 1.28
CA SER A 68 19.31 -29.06 0.92
C SER A 68 20.81 -29.17 0.61
N LYS A 69 21.52 -28.04 0.42
CA LYS A 69 22.95 -27.97 0.14
C LYS A 69 23.79 -27.38 1.29
N ASP A 70 23.16 -27.03 2.42
CA ASP A 70 23.76 -26.26 3.52
C ASP A 70 24.43 -24.93 3.06
N ASP A 71 23.87 -24.27 2.04
CA ASP A 71 24.38 -23.01 1.49
C ASP A 71 23.94 -21.82 2.36
N LYS A 72 24.59 -21.69 3.53
CA LYS A 72 24.29 -20.67 4.55
C LYS A 72 24.27 -19.22 4.01
N PRO A 73 25.20 -18.79 3.14
CA PRO A 73 25.13 -17.46 2.52
C PRO A 73 23.85 -17.23 1.71
N VAL A 74 23.44 -18.19 0.87
CA VAL A 74 22.22 -18.08 0.08
C VAL A 74 20.97 -18.15 0.95
N VAL A 75 20.94 -19.06 1.94
CA VAL A 75 19.84 -19.16 2.93
C VAL A 75 19.65 -17.83 3.67
N SER A 76 20.73 -17.27 4.24
CA SER A 76 20.69 -15.98 4.94
C SER A 76 20.23 -14.83 4.02
N THR A 77 20.71 -14.80 2.77
CA THR A 77 20.29 -13.79 1.79
C THR A 77 18.79 -13.85 1.49
N ILE A 78 18.23 -15.05 1.30
CA ILE A 78 16.81 -15.23 1.00
C ILE A 78 15.95 -14.93 2.24
N LEU A 79 16.37 -15.35 3.45
CA LEU A 79 15.68 -15.01 4.70
C LEU A 79 15.67 -13.50 4.95
N ALA A 80 16.79 -12.80 4.70
CA ALA A 80 16.85 -11.34 4.80
C ALA A 80 15.91 -10.64 3.78
N GLN A 81 15.85 -11.13 2.53
CA GLN A 81 14.92 -10.64 1.52
C GLN A 81 13.45 -10.85 1.95
N LEU A 82 13.12 -12.05 2.43
CA LEU A 82 11.77 -12.40 2.89
C LEU A 82 11.34 -11.55 4.10
N ASN A 83 12.20 -11.43 5.12
CA ASN A 83 11.96 -10.60 6.30
C ASN A 83 11.73 -9.13 5.92
N SER A 84 12.58 -8.56 5.06
CA SER A 84 12.44 -7.19 4.56
C SER A 84 11.14 -6.99 3.75
N HIS A 85 10.73 -7.98 2.94
CA HIS A 85 9.47 -7.91 2.20
C HIS A 85 8.23 -7.96 3.10
N LEU A 86 8.29 -8.75 4.18
CA LEU A 86 7.24 -8.92 5.18
C LEU A 86 7.17 -7.78 6.21
N ALA A 87 8.19 -6.90 6.27
CA ALA A 87 8.23 -5.75 7.19
C ALA A 87 7.05 -4.76 7.02
N THR A 88 6.49 -4.69 5.81
CA THR A 88 5.39 -3.75 5.46
C THR A 88 4.11 -4.46 5.01
N ARG A 89 4.03 -5.79 5.17
CA ARG A 89 3.00 -6.64 4.58
C ARG A 89 2.56 -7.75 5.51
N THR A 90 1.26 -7.99 5.65
CA THR A 90 0.73 -9.11 6.42
C THR A 90 1.08 -10.46 5.77
N THR A 91 0.88 -10.55 4.44
CA THR A 91 1.16 -11.70 3.57
C THR A 91 2.17 -11.34 2.47
N LEU A 92 2.63 -12.31 1.67
CA LEU A 92 3.51 -12.05 0.52
C LEU A 92 2.88 -11.09 -0.50
N LEU A 93 1.55 -11.13 -0.66
CA LEU A 93 0.76 -10.21 -1.51
C LEU A 93 0.20 -8.99 -0.74
N GLY A 94 0.86 -8.57 0.34
CA GLY A 94 0.43 -7.43 1.14
C GLY A 94 -0.63 -7.79 2.17
N ALA A 95 -1.86 -8.01 1.70
CA ALA A 95 -3.00 -8.37 2.55
C ALA A 95 -3.86 -9.53 2.01
N LYS A 96 -3.67 -9.94 0.73
CA LYS A 96 -4.34 -11.11 0.17
C LYS A 96 -3.58 -12.39 0.53
N PRO A 97 -4.25 -13.49 0.90
CA PRO A 97 -3.59 -14.78 1.09
C PRO A 97 -3.21 -15.37 -0.27
N SER A 98 -2.18 -16.22 -0.30
CA SER A 98 -1.77 -16.95 -1.49
C SER A 98 -1.18 -18.31 -1.11
N VAL A 99 -1.07 -19.24 -2.07
CA VAL A 99 -0.39 -20.51 -1.80
C VAL A 99 1.11 -20.33 -1.51
N ALA A 100 1.71 -19.21 -1.96
CA ALA A 100 3.09 -18.88 -1.65
C ALA A 100 3.30 -18.59 -0.14
N ASP A 101 2.29 -18.05 0.57
CA ASP A 101 2.36 -17.87 2.02
C ASP A 101 2.41 -19.22 2.75
N ILE A 102 1.59 -20.19 2.30
CA ILE A 102 1.56 -21.57 2.83
C ILE A 102 2.88 -22.29 2.52
N ALA A 103 3.43 -22.08 1.32
CA ALA A 103 4.72 -22.63 0.92
C ALA A 103 5.91 -22.03 1.69
N VAL A 104 5.88 -20.73 2.02
CA VAL A 104 6.83 -20.12 2.97
C VAL A 104 6.69 -20.74 4.35
N TYR A 105 5.47 -20.83 4.89
CA TYR A 105 5.23 -21.42 6.19
C TYR A 105 5.81 -22.84 6.30
N ALA A 106 5.45 -23.74 5.36
CA ALA A 106 5.88 -25.14 5.39
C ALA A 106 7.41 -25.31 5.33
N LEU A 107 8.13 -24.39 4.67
CA LEU A 107 9.60 -24.44 4.57
C LEU A 107 10.31 -23.75 5.74
N VAL A 108 9.73 -22.70 6.30
CA VAL A 108 10.40 -21.79 7.25
C VAL A 108 10.00 -22.07 8.71
N ALA A 109 8.80 -22.60 8.98
CA ALA A 109 8.37 -22.96 10.33
C ALA A 109 9.37 -23.90 11.07
N PRO A 110 9.91 -24.98 10.45
CA PRO A 110 10.92 -25.85 11.08
C PRO A 110 12.30 -25.19 11.27
N LEU A 111 12.53 -24.01 10.69
CA LEU A 111 13.71 -23.17 10.94
C LEU A 111 13.45 -22.25 12.14
N VAL A 112 12.30 -21.56 12.16
CA VAL A 112 11.87 -20.69 13.27
C VAL A 112 11.83 -21.46 14.58
N GLU A 113 11.31 -22.69 14.56
CA GLU A 113 11.28 -23.58 15.72
C GLU A 113 12.67 -23.72 16.38
N LYS A 114 13.73 -23.83 15.57
CA LYS A 114 15.12 -24.04 16.01
C LYS A 114 15.88 -22.74 16.28
N TRP A 115 15.35 -21.58 15.92
CA TRP A 115 15.98 -20.28 16.15
C TRP A 115 15.99 -19.91 17.63
N THR A 116 17.13 -19.35 18.06
CA THR A 116 17.28 -18.69 19.36
C THR A 116 16.35 -17.47 19.51
N PRO A 117 16.05 -17.01 20.73
CA PRO A 117 15.32 -15.76 20.95
C PRO A 117 15.95 -14.57 20.21
N GLU A 118 17.28 -14.51 20.13
CA GLU A 118 18.03 -13.46 19.44
C GLU A 118 17.85 -13.52 17.91
N GLU A 119 17.80 -14.71 17.30
CA GLU A 119 17.47 -14.89 15.88
C GLU A 119 15.98 -14.63 15.58
N ARG A 120 15.09 -14.90 16.54
CA ARG A 120 13.64 -14.64 16.41
C ARG A 120 13.28 -13.16 16.58
N THR A 121 13.70 -12.52 17.67
CA THR A 121 13.26 -11.18 18.11
C THR A 121 14.40 -10.22 18.49
N GLY A 122 15.68 -10.60 18.37
CA GLY A 122 16.84 -9.72 18.64
C GLY A 122 17.09 -8.66 17.56
N GLU A 123 18.04 -7.74 17.75
CA GLU A 123 18.22 -6.55 16.90
C GLU A 123 18.39 -6.86 15.39
N GLN A 124 19.05 -7.97 15.05
CA GLN A 124 19.24 -8.43 13.67
C GLN A 124 18.38 -9.67 13.33
N GLY A 125 17.38 -9.97 14.16
CA GLY A 125 16.50 -11.13 14.04
C GLY A 125 15.43 -11.00 12.94
N TYR A 126 14.80 -12.12 12.62
CA TYR A 126 13.84 -12.24 11.52
C TYR A 126 12.39 -12.00 11.97
N HIS A 127 12.13 -10.88 12.66
CA HIS A 127 10.85 -10.57 13.35
C HIS A 127 9.62 -10.78 12.48
N HIS A 128 9.70 -10.34 11.21
CA HIS A 128 8.57 -10.35 10.29
C HIS A 128 8.31 -11.74 9.71
N ILE A 129 9.32 -12.62 9.71
CA ILE A 129 9.17 -14.05 9.42
C ILE A 129 8.49 -14.75 10.61
N VAL A 130 8.93 -14.51 11.84
CA VAL A 130 8.30 -15.10 13.05
C VAL A 130 6.82 -14.72 13.12
N ARG A 131 6.50 -13.44 12.92
CA ARG A 131 5.11 -12.94 12.78
C ARG A 131 4.34 -13.63 11.65
N HIS A 132 4.97 -13.88 10.50
CA HIS A 132 4.30 -14.51 9.36
C HIS A 132 4.02 -15.99 9.62
N VAL A 133 4.95 -16.71 10.25
CA VAL A 133 4.74 -18.11 10.67
C VAL A 133 3.57 -18.22 11.66
N ASP A 134 3.55 -17.37 12.69
CA ASP A 134 2.43 -17.33 13.65
C ASP A 134 1.09 -17.00 12.95
N PHE A 135 1.10 -15.98 12.09
CA PHE A 135 -0.10 -15.59 11.34
C PHE A 135 -0.62 -16.71 10.43
N VAL A 136 0.26 -17.45 9.73
CA VAL A 136 -0.19 -18.51 8.83
C VAL A 136 -0.76 -19.72 9.59
N GLN A 137 -0.13 -20.14 10.70
CA GLN A 137 -0.61 -21.31 11.47
C GLN A 137 -1.89 -21.05 12.26
N ASN A 138 -2.16 -19.79 12.65
CA ASN A 138 -3.30 -19.44 13.51
C ASN A 138 -4.44 -18.69 12.80
N SER A 139 -4.23 -18.15 11.59
CA SER A 139 -5.25 -17.34 10.91
C SER A 139 -6.28 -18.17 10.14
N ARG A 140 -7.56 -17.90 10.44
CA ARG A 140 -8.73 -18.44 9.72
C ARG A 140 -8.75 -18.12 8.23
N ILE A 141 -7.97 -17.14 7.77
CA ILE A 141 -7.90 -16.79 6.33
C ILE A 141 -7.26 -17.91 5.50
N PHE A 142 -6.35 -18.69 6.11
CA PHE A 142 -5.78 -19.87 5.47
C PHE A 142 -6.62 -21.12 5.79
N ALA A 143 -7.21 -21.22 6.99
CA ALA A 143 -7.99 -22.39 7.43
C ALA A 143 -7.22 -23.72 7.35
N LEU A 144 -5.88 -23.65 7.53
CA LEU A 144 -5.01 -24.82 7.52
C LEU A 144 -5.38 -25.77 8.66
N GLN A 145 -5.44 -27.06 8.34
CA GLN A 145 -5.57 -28.12 9.33
C GLN A 145 -4.16 -28.47 9.80
N ILE A 146 -3.73 -27.89 10.93
CA ILE A 146 -2.42 -28.14 11.55
C ILE A 146 -2.69 -28.59 13.00
N PRO A 147 -2.31 -29.83 13.38
CA PRO A 147 -2.36 -30.28 14.78
C PRO A 147 -1.58 -29.33 15.70
N ASP A 148 -2.01 -29.16 16.94
CA ASP A 148 -1.37 -28.22 17.86
C ASP A 148 0.09 -28.63 18.19
N GLU A 149 0.40 -29.93 18.07
CA GLU A 149 1.74 -30.51 18.21
C GLU A 149 2.68 -30.18 17.04
N GLU A 150 2.16 -29.79 15.87
CA GLU A 150 2.93 -29.37 14.70
C GLU A 150 3.12 -27.83 14.62
N LYS A 151 2.49 -27.06 15.51
CA LYS A 151 2.58 -25.60 15.50
C LYS A 151 3.87 -25.13 16.16
N VAL A 152 4.49 -24.11 15.57
CA VAL A 152 5.65 -23.46 16.17
C VAL A 152 5.19 -22.67 17.39
N THR A 153 5.65 -23.07 18.57
CA THR A 153 5.41 -22.31 19.80
C THR A 153 6.18 -20.99 19.75
N ILE A 154 5.44 -19.88 19.78
CA ILE A 154 5.95 -18.51 19.71
C ILE A 154 5.41 -17.75 20.93
N ASP A 155 6.30 -17.38 21.85
CA ASP A 155 5.95 -16.48 22.95
C ASP A 155 5.94 -15.04 22.41
N VAL A 156 4.75 -14.43 22.40
CA VAL A 156 4.54 -13.04 21.96
C VAL A 156 5.15 -12.01 22.91
N ASN A 157 5.57 -12.42 24.11
CA ASN A 157 6.16 -11.55 25.12
C ASN A 157 7.70 -11.58 25.11
N ASP A 158 8.34 -12.60 24.53
CA ASP A 158 9.81 -12.71 24.45
C ASP A 158 10.39 -11.87 23.31
N VAL A 159 10.24 -10.55 23.42
CA VAL A 159 10.70 -9.56 22.44
C VAL A 159 12.04 -8.96 22.89
N ARG A 160 13.14 -9.47 22.34
CA ARG A 160 14.51 -9.04 22.69
C ARG A 160 14.86 -7.65 22.18
N PHE A 161 14.27 -7.22 21.06
CA PHE A 161 14.43 -5.90 20.49
C PHE A 161 13.13 -5.44 19.84
N VAL A 162 12.74 -4.20 20.09
CA VAL A 162 11.62 -3.54 19.42
C VAL A 162 12.19 -2.61 18.34
N PRO A 163 12.03 -2.92 17.05
CA PRO A 163 12.40 -1.99 15.99
C PRO A 163 11.67 -0.67 16.15
N LYS A 164 12.43 0.43 16.19
CA LYS A 164 11.83 1.77 16.15
C LYS A 164 10.96 1.89 14.89
N PRO A 165 9.76 2.49 14.97
CA PRO A 165 8.93 2.72 13.79
C PRO A 165 9.74 3.45 12.72
N VAL A 166 9.98 2.78 11.59
CA VAL A 166 10.82 3.36 10.53
C VAL A 166 10.05 4.50 9.89
N ASP A 167 10.61 5.70 10.01
CA ASP A 167 10.06 6.90 9.39
C ASP A 167 9.92 6.65 7.87
N PRO A 168 8.77 6.93 7.21
CA PRO A 168 8.60 6.69 5.77
C PRO A 168 9.63 7.44 4.90
N LYS A 169 10.25 8.48 5.47
CA LYS A 169 11.37 9.23 4.91
C LYS A 169 12.69 8.45 4.99
N GLU A 170 12.95 7.77 6.11
CA GLU A 170 14.12 6.92 6.32
C GLU A 170 14.05 5.60 5.55
N GLU A 171 12.87 4.97 5.46
CA GLU A 171 12.68 3.78 4.62
C GLU A 171 12.94 4.10 3.14
N LYS A 172 12.53 5.29 2.69
CA LYS A 172 12.78 5.80 1.33
C LYS A 172 14.24 6.16 1.10
N GLU A 173 14.94 6.71 2.11
CA GLU A 173 16.40 6.87 2.12
C GLU A 173 17.12 5.53 2.04
N ARG A 174 16.71 4.54 2.83
CA ARG A 174 17.29 3.19 2.86
C ARG A 174 17.08 2.46 1.52
N LYS A 175 15.86 2.43 0.98
CA LYS A 175 15.56 1.88 -0.36
C LYS A 175 16.31 2.61 -1.48
N LYS A 176 16.61 3.90 -1.32
CA LYS A 176 17.46 4.67 -2.25
C LYS A 176 18.95 4.30 -2.09
N LYS A 177 19.44 4.10 -0.87
CA LYS A 177 20.81 3.64 -0.57
C LYS A 177 21.04 2.20 -1.02
N GLU A 178 20.10 1.28 -0.80
CA GLU A 178 20.12 -0.10 -1.29
C GLU A 178 20.10 -0.15 -2.84
N LYS A 179 19.23 0.65 -3.50
CA LYS A 179 19.28 0.78 -4.97
C LYS A 179 20.56 1.40 -5.50
N ALA A 180 21.18 2.33 -4.77
CA ALA A 180 22.47 2.92 -5.15
C ALA A 180 23.64 1.95 -4.92
N ALA A 181 23.58 1.13 -3.87
CA ALA A 181 24.55 0.06 -3.60
C ALA A 181 24.48 -1.02 -4.69
N ALA A 182 23.28 -1.43 -5.09
CA ALA A 182 23.03 -2.34 -6.22
C ALA A 182 23.36 -1.74 -7.61
N GLN A 183 23.80 -0.48 -7.68
CA GLN A 183 24.20 0.20 -8.93
C GLN A 183 25.68 0.61 -8.95
N LYS A 184 26.48 0.26 -7.94
CA LYS A 184 27.94 0.32 -8.06
C LYS A 184 28.45 -0.97 -8.75
N PRO A 185 29.27 -0.87 -9.80
CA PRO A 185 29.95 -2.04 -10.33
C PRO A 185 31.00 -2.50 -9.32
N ALA A 186 30.78 -3.66 -8.71
CA ALA A 186 31.86 -4.41 -8.08
C ALA A 186 32.60 -5.15 -9.19
N GLU A 187 33.79 -4.68 -9.55
CA GLU A 187 34.75 -5.53 -10.23
C GLU A 187 35.27 -6.62 -9.28
N ALA A 188 35.52 -7.80 -9.87
CA ALA A 188 35.99 -9.05 -9.24
C ALA A 188 34.97 -9.90 -8.45
N ALA A 189 34.92 -11.18 -8.86
CA ALA A 189 34.26 -12.35 -8.25
C ALA A 189 32.72 -12.45 -8.28
N GLY A 190 32.21 -13.45 -9.03
CA GLY A 190 30.84 -13.96 -8.93
C GLY A 190 29.97 -13.74 -10.17
N LYS A 191 30.08 -14.62 -11.18
CA LYS A 191 29.10 -14.69 -12.28
C LYS A 191 27.74 -15.09 -11.71
N PRO A 192 26.60 -14.55 -12.19
CA PRO A 192 25.29 -15.07 -11.82
C PRO A 192 25.17 -16.54 -12.28
N LEU A 193 25.03 -17.44 -11.33
CA LEU A 193 24.92 -18.88 -11.56
C LEU A 193 23.52 -19.23 -12.11
N VAL A 194 23.39 -19.13 -13.43
CA VAL A 194 22.34 -19.83 -14.17
C VAL A 194 22.85 -21.23 -14.50
N VAL A 195 22.37 -22.22 -13.73
CA VAL A 195 22.59 -23.65 -13.97
C VAL A 195 21.27 -24.37 -13.60
N GLY A 196 20.57 -25.08 -14.48
CA GLY A 196 20.74 -25.26 -15.92
C GLY A 196 19.83 -26.40 -16.39
N GLN A 197 19.34 -26.36 -17.63
CA GLN A 197 18.83 -27.55 -18.32
C GLN A 197 19.62 -27.76 -19.60
N GLY A 198 20.22 -28.94 -19.71
CA GLY A 198 20.99 -29.37 -20.86
C GLY A 198 20.10 -29.82 -22.02
N LYS A 199 20.64 -29.67 -23.22
CA LYS A 199 20.09 -30.10 -24.52
C LYS A 199 19.81 -31.61 -24.59
N PRO A 200 19.06 -32.06 -25.61
CA PRO A 200 19.76 -32.75 -26.71
C PRO A 200 19.83 -31.99 -28.05
N GLU A 201 20.72 -32.49 -28.89
CA GLU A 201 21.07 -32.11 -30.27
C GLU A 201 19.89 -32.20 -31.29
N ALA A 202 19.99 -31.67 -32.52
CA ALA A 202 21.16 -31.74 -33.39
C ALA A 202 21.29 -30.65 -34.48
N ALA A 203 22.53 -30.57 -35.02
CA ALA A 203 22.94 -30.12 -36.36
C ALA A 203 22.50 -28.72 -36.83
N ALA A 204 23.26 -27.90 -37.54
CA ALA A 204 24.58 -27.85 -38.17
C ALA A 204 24.59 -26.45 -38.88
N LYS A 205 25.66 -25.80 -39.33
CA LYS A 205 27.09 -26.10 -39.51
C LYS A 205 27.83 -24.74 -39.60
N ALA A 206 29.15 -24.74 -39.39
CA ALA A 206 30.21 -24.04 -40.15
C ALA A 206 29.90 -22.74 -40.94
N ASP A 207 30.76 -21.73 -41.04
CA ASP A 207 32.04 -21.37 -40.40
C ASP A 207 32.29 -19.87 -40.71
N GLY A 208 33.31 -19.22 -40.14
CA GLY A 208 33.53 -17.79 -40.40
C GLY A 208 34.66 -17.13 -39.62
N ALA A 209 35.90 -17.58 -39.81
CA ALA A 209 37.07 -16.95 -39.21
C ALA A 209 37.72 -15.87 -40.11
N LYS A 210 38.17 -14.79 -39.45
CA LYS A 210 39.25 -13.83 -39.78
C LYS A 210 39.09 -12.76 -40.89
N GLY A 211 39.47 -11.54 -40.47
CA GLY A 211 40.16 -10.53 -41.28
C GLY A 211 39.28 -9.63 -42.16
N ASP A 212 39.62 -8.37 -42.42
CA ASP A 212 40.61 -7.48 -41.77
C ASP A 212 40.18 -6.01 -41.97
N ALA A 213 41.06 -5.04 -41.72
CA ALA A 213 40.70 -3.64 -41.51
C ALA A 213 40.28 -2.81 -42.76
N ALA A 214 39.65 -1.66 -42.44
CA ALA A 214 39.89 -0.32 -43.01
C ALA A 214 38.82 0.36 -43.89
N ALA A 215 38.59 1.64 -43.51
CA ALA A 215 38.32 2.82 -44.35
C ALA A 215 36.92 3.07 -44.99
N ALA A 216 36.30 4.13 -44.45
CA ALA A 216 35.73 5.29 -45.17
C ALA A 216 34.49 5.16 -46.10
N GLY A 217 33.43 5.88 -45.69
CA GLY A 217 32.87 6.94 -46.54
C GLY A 217 31.55 6.70 -47.31
N LYS A 218 30.45 7.31 -46.81
CA LYS A 218 29.17 7.67 -47.47
C LYS A 218 28.41 6.59 -48.29
N PRO A 219 27.07 6.59 -48.21
CA PRO A 219 26.31 7.12 -49.36
C PRO A 219 25.01 7.89 -49.01
N GLU A 220 24.58 8.72 -49.96
CA GLU A 220 23.20 9.23 -50.10
C GLU A 220 22.48 8.41 -51.18
N GLY A 221 21.16 8.20 -51.06
CA GLY A 221 20.37 7.54 -52.12
C GLY A 221 19.11 6.78 -51.67
N LYS A 222 18.00 7.50 -51.49
CA LYS A 222 16.61 6.96 -51.36
C LYS A 222 16.09 6.40 -52.71
N PRO A 223 14.92 5.72 -52.82
CA PRO A 223 13.75 5.64 -51.93
C PRO A 223 13.29 4.16 -51.68
N LYS A 224 12.03 3.71 -51.45
CA LYS A 224 10.66 4.29 -51.38
C LYS A 224 9.69 3.32 -50.63
N LYS A 225 8.92 3.82 -49.64
CA LYS A 225 7.50 3.46 -49.33
C LYS A 225 7.13 1.99 -48.89
N GLU A 226 6.08 1.70 -48.11
CA GLU A 226 4.91 2.49 -47.62
C GLU A 226 4.65 2.37 -46.11
N LYS A 227 3.96 3.37 -45.54
CA LYS A 227 3.48 3.41 -44.15
C LYS A 227 2.16 4.18 -44.10
N LYS A 228 1.12 3.54 -43.54
CA LYS A 228 -0.25 4.06 -43.36
C LYS A 228 -0.82 3.31 -42.13
N GLU A 229 -1.46 3.88 -41.12
CA GLU A 229 -1.79 5.27 -40.77
C GLU A 229 -1.72 5.37 -39.23
N LYS A 230 -1.19 6.47 -38.67
CA LYS A 230 -1.16 6.66 -37.20
C LYS A 230 -2.20 7.71 -36.82
N LYS A 231 -3.33 7.26 -36.28
CA LYS A 231 -4.42 8.11 -35.82
C LYS A 231 -3.89 9.13 -34.78
N GLU A 232 -4.33 10.37 -34.92
CA GLU A 232 -3.74 11.51 -34.24
C GLU A 232 -3.91 11.44 -32.72
N LYS A 233 -2.83 11.78 -32.01
CA LYS A 233 -2.87 12.01 -30.56
C LYS A 233 -3.25 13.48 -30.37
N PRO A 234 -4.29 13.84 -29.61
CA PRO A 234 -4.66 15.24 -29.43
C PRO A 234 -3.46 16.08 -29.00
N ALA A 235 -3.32 17.25 -29.60
CA ALA A 235 -2.23 18.17 -29.28
C ALA A 235 -2.25 18.44 -27.77
N LYS A 236 -1.09 18.27 -27.13
CA LYS A 236 -0.91 18.68 -25.74
C LYS A 236 -1.10 20.19 -25.70
N ALA A 237 -2.22 20.64 -25.15
CA ALA A 237 -2.49 22.07 -24.97
C ALA A 237 -1.28 22.73 -24.29
N ALA A 238 -0.96 23.94 -24.73
CA ALA A 238 0.02 24.77 -24.03
C ALA A 238 -0.39 24.88 -22.55
N PRO A 239 0.57 24.90 -21.60
CA PRO A 239 0.22 25.12 -20.21
C PRO A 239 -0.55 26.43 -20.09
N ALA A 240 -1.78 26.36 -19.55
CA ALA A 240 -2.55 27.53 -19.22
C ALA A 240 -1.71 28.45 -18.31
N PRO A 241 -1.89 29.79 -18.39
CA PRO A 241 -1.21 30.71 -17.48
C PRO A 241 -1.46 30.24 -16.04
N ALA A 242 -0.39 30.23 -15.24
CA ALA A 242 -0.47 29.71 -13.88
C ALA A 242 -1.47 30.54 -13.07
N ALA A 243 -2.60 29.94 -12.72
CA ALA A 243 -3.57 30.54 -11.82
C ALA A 243 -2.86 30.89 -10.49
N PRO A 244 -3.24 32.00 -9.83
CA PRO A 244 -2.65 32.39 -8.55
C PRO A 244 -2.77 31.24 -7.53
N PRO A 245 -1.78 31.07 -6.63
CA PRO A 245 -1.87 30.12 -5.53
C PRO A 245 -3.17 30.34 -4.76
N SER A 246 -3.93 29.26 -4.54
CA SER A 246 -5.23 29.28 -3.89
C SER A 246 -5.50 27.90 -3.25
N PRO A 247 -6.06 27.82 -2.03
CA PRO A 247 -6.49 26.56 -1.43
C PRO A 247 -7.68 25.93 -2.17
N SER A 248 -8.38 26.65 -3.05
CA SER A 248 -9.52 26.16 -3.85
C SER A 248 -9.17 24.99 -4.79
N VAL A 249 -7.88 24.71 -4.99
CA VAL A 249 -7.38 23.54 -5.73
C VAL A 249 -7.55 22.22 -4.96
N ILE A 250 -7.83 22.28 -3.65
CA ILE A 250 -8.13 21.14 -2.79
C ILE A 250 -9.64 20.87 -2.90
N ASP A 251 -10.02 19.63 -3.22
CA ASP A 251 -11.41 19.21 -3.37
C ASP A 251 -12.00 18.89 -2.00
N LEU A 252 -12.59 19.89 -1.35
CA LEU A 252 -13.32 19.73 -0.09
C LEU A 252 -14.81 19.54 -0.40
N ARG A 253 -15.41 18.48 0.15
CA ARG A 253 -16.85 18.18 0.00
C ARG A 253 -17.47 17.77 1.32
N VAL A 254 -18.78 17.96 1.44
CA VAL A 254 -19.59 17.29 2.45
C VAL A 254 -19.57 15.79 2.17
N GLY A 255 -19.15 15.00 3.15
CA GLY A 255 -19.23 13.54 3.12
C GLY A 255 -20.24 13.04 4.14
N HIS A 256 -20.92 11.94 3.84
CA HIS A 256 -21.82 11.24 4.76
C HIS A 256 -21.27 9.84 5.03
N ILE A 257 -20.76 9.62 6.24
CA ILE A 257 -20.35 8.30 6.72
C ILE A 257 -21.63 7.47 6.88
N LEU A 258 -21.87 6.53 5.96
CA LEU A 258 -23.02 5.64 6.02
C LEU A 258 -22.83 4.63 7.17
N ARG A 259 -21.61 4.11 7.30
CA ARG A 259 -21.16 3.22 8.37
C ARG A 259 -19.65 3.30 8.53
N ALA A 260 -19.17 3.01 9.74
CA ALA A 260 -17.77 2.78 10.03
C ALA A 260 -17.60 1.46 10.77
N VAL A 261 -16.45 0.80 10.58
CA VAL A 261 -16.05 -0.43 11.30
C VAL A 261 -14.60 -0.34 11.76
N ASN A 262 -14.22 -1.11 12.78
CA ASN A 262 -12.82 -1.30 13.15
C ASN A 262 -12.01 -1.82 11.96
N HIS A 263 -10.83 -1.27 11.73
CA HIS A 263 -9.96 -1.75 10.67
C HIS A 263 -9.40 -3.14 11.03
N PRO A 264 -9.59 -4.17 10.20
CA PRO A 264 -9.33 -5.56 10.58
C PRO A 264 -7.86 -5.87 10.88
N ASN A 265 -6.93 -5.06 10.36
CA ASN A 265 -5.49 -5.21 10.56
C ASN A 265 -4.83 -4.01 11.30
N ALA A 266 -5.60 -3.16 12.01
CA ALA A 266 -5.05 -1.99 12.70
C ALA A 266 -5.97 -1.40 13.78
N ASP A 267 -5.60 -1.55 15.05
CA ASP A 267 -6.44 -1.17 16.18
C ASP A 267 -6.73 0.33 16.27
N SER A 268 -5.83 1.20 15.81
CA SER A 268 -6.03 2.66 15.82
C SER A 268 -6.82 3.20 14.62
N LEU A 269 -7.22 2.37 13.66
CA LEU A 269 -7.91 2.81 12.44
C LEU A 269 -9.38 2.38 12.40
N TYR A 270 -10.24 3.24 11.86
CA TYR A 270 -11.55 2.88 11.33
C TYR A 270 -11.53 2.79 9.81
N VAL A 271 -12.34 1.89 9.26
CA VAL A 271 -12.71 1.84 7.85
C VAL A 271 -14.13 2.38 7.72
N SER A 272 -14.26 3.55 7.09
CA SER A 272 -15.54 4.23 6.86
C SER A 272 -15.99 4.05 5.41
N THR A 273 -17.27 3.77 5.22
CA THR A 273 -17.96 3.83 3.94
C THR A 273 -18.62 5.20 3.83
N ILE A 274 -18.07 6.09 2.99
CA ILE A 274 -18.48 7.50 2.92
C ILE A 274 -19.07 7.81 1.54
N ASP A 275 -20.30 8.33 1.53
CA ASP A 275 -20.89 8.99 0.37
C ASP A 275 -20.33 10.41 0.25
N CYS A 276 -19.57 10.69 -0.82
CA CYS A 276 -19.05 12.02 -1.15
C CYS A 276 -19.72 12.62 -2.41
N GLY A 277 -20.93 12.15 -2.73
CA GLY A 277 -21.72 12.54 -3.91
C GLY A 277 -21.00 12.33 -5.24
N ASP A 278 -20.13 11.32 -5.33
CA ASP A 278 -19.44 10.99 -6.57
C ASP A 278 -20.41 10.35 -7.60
N ALA A 279 -20.20 10.66 -8.87
CA ALA A 279 -21.00 10.05 -9.94
C ALA A 279 -20.68 8.54 -10.09
N PRO A 280 -21.65 7.70 -10.47
CA PRO A 280 -21.43 6.29 -10.75
C PRO A 280 -20.27 6.05 -11.74
N GLY A 281 -19.38 5.11 -11.41
CA GLY A 281 -18.19 4.80 -12.22
C GLY A 281 -16.98 5.73 -12.01
N THR A 282 -17.03 6.66 -11.04
CA THR A 282 -15.89 7.51 -10.67
C THR A 282 -14.70 6.66 -10.17
N GLU A 283 -13.48 6.98 -10.61
CA GLU A 283 -12.27 6.28 -10.15
C GLU A 283 -12.15 6.26 -8.61
N ASN A 284 -11.76 5.12 -8.04
CA ASN A 284 -11.56 4.91 -6.60
C ASN A 284 -12.85 4.94 -5.75
N THR A 285 -14.01 4.79 -6.38
CA THR A 285 -15.30 4.56 -5.70
C THR A 285 -15.77 3.11 -5.86
N SER A 286 -16.79 2.72 -5.09
CA SER A 286 -17.53 1.46 -5.22
C SER A 286 -19.03 1.72 -5.09
N LEU A 287 -19.87 0.83 -5.60
CA LEU A 287 -21.31 0.86 -5.31
C LEU A 287 -21.56 0.24 -3.92
N ASP A 288 -22.33 0.92 -3.09
CA ASP A 288 -22.87 0.36 -1.85
C ASP A 288 -24.19 -0.34 -2.14
N GLU A 289 -24.23 -1.67 -2.04
CA GLU A 289 -25.42 -2.46 -2.40
C GLU A 289 -26.64 -2.17 -1.51
N ALA A 290 -26.41 -1.79 -0.25
CA ALA A 290 -27.49 -1.51 0.71
C ALA A 290 -28.21 -0.19 0.45
N THR A 291 -27.49 0.85 -0.02
CA THR A 291 -28.06 2.19 -0.27
C THR A 291 -28.15 2.57 -1.74
N GLY A 292 -27.55 1.79 -2.65
CA GLY A 292 -27.44 2.11 -4.07
C GLY A 292 -26.51 3.30 -4.38
N LYS A 293 -25.76 3.79 -3.39
CA LYS A 293 -24.92 5.00 -3.52
C LYS A 293 -23.52 4.67 -4.02
N THR A 294 -22.91 5.63 -4.72
CA THR A 294 -21.48 5.59 -5.06
C THR A 294 -20.70 6.10 -3.85
N VAL A 295 -19.84 5.25 -3.27
CA VAL A 295 -19.16 5.51 -2.00
C VAL A 295 -17.65 5.36 -2.13
N ARG A 296 -16.93 5.98 -1.19
CA ARG A 296 -15.48 5.82 -0.99
C ARG A 296 -15.21 5.03 0.27
N THR A 297 -14.20 4.17 0.21
CA THR A 297 -13.58 3.59 1.39
C THR A 297 -12.57 4.58 1.96
N VAL A 298 -12.66 4.89 3.24
CA VAL A 298 -11.77 5.83 3.93
C VAL A 298 -11.23 5.22 5.20
N CYS A 299 -9.91 5.07 5.28
CA CYS A 299 -9.21 4.67 6.50
C CYS A 299 -8.85 5.92 7.31
N SER A 300 -9.18 5.96 8.59
CA SER A 300 -8.98 7.13 9.46
C SER A 300 -8.45 6.72 10.83
N GLY A 301 -7.44 7.44 11.34
CA GLY A 301 -6.80 7.17 12.63
C GLY A 301 -7.57 7.75 13.82
N LEU A 302 -8.82 7.33 13.97
CA LEU A 302 -9.77 7.88 14.94
C LEU A 302 -10.18 6.87 16.02
N ASN A 303 -9.81 5.59 15.89
CA ASN A 303 -10.15 4.60 16.91
C ASN A 303 -9.30 4.85 18.17
N GLY A 304 -9.97 4.90 19.33
CA GLY A 304 -9.39 5.38 20.59
C GLY A 304 -9.45 6.90 20.79
N LEU A 305 -9.88 7.68 19.79
CA LEU A 305 -10.05 9.15 19.89
C LEU A 305 -11.52 9.57 19.78
N ILE A 306 -12.29 8.91 18.92
CA ILE A 306 -13.73 9.13 18.73
C ILE A 306 -14.42 7.76 18.81
N PRO A 307 -15.48 7.58 19.62
CA PRO A 307 -16.20 6.30 19.70
C PRO A 307 -16.77 5.85 18.35
N LEU A 308 -16.86 4.54 18.12
CA LEU A 308 -17.36 3.98 16.86
C LEU A 308 -18.83 4.36 16.60
N GLU A 309 -19.61 4.54 17.66
CA GLU A 309 -21.00 4.97 17.66
C GLU A 309 -21.13 6.40 17.11
N GLU A 310 -20.18 7.27 17.48
CA GLU A 310 -20.08 8.65 17.00
C GLU A 310 -19.64 8.76 15.53
N MET A 311 -19.21 7.66 14.90
CA MET A 311 -18.86 7.62 13.47
C MET A 311 -20.03 7.21 12.58
N GLN A 312 -21.06 6.56 13.12
CA GLN A 312 -22.16 6.02 12.31
C GLN A 312 -23.10 7.14 11.83
N ASN A 313 -23.57 7.03 10.57
CA ASN A 313 -24.54 7.95 9.97
C ASN A 313 -24.17 9.45 10.04
N ARG A 314 -22.87 9.79 10.13
CA ARG A 314 -22.39 11.14 10.44
C ARG A 314 -22.02 11.94 9.20
N LYS A 315 -22.42 13.22 9.15
CA LYS A 315 -21.93 14.19 8.17
C LYS A 315 -20.57 14.75 8.60
N ILE A 316 -19.65 14.88 7.66
CA ILE A 316 -18.27 15.34 7.83
C ILE A 316 -17.83 16.21 6.65
N VAL A 317 -16.68 16.87 6.74
CA VAL A 317 -15.97 17.42 5.57
C VAL A 317 -14.88 16.43 5.14
N ALA A 318 -14.82 16.12 3.85
CA ALA A 318 -13.87 15.18 3.25
C ALA A 318 -12.97 15.86 2.22
N VAL A 319 -11.69 15.47 2.21
CA VAL A 319 -10.71 15.82 1.17
C VAL A 319 -10.72 14.75 0.09
N CYS A 320 -11.20 15.10 -1.10
CA CYS A 320 -11.60 14.16 -2.15
C CYS A 320 -10.60 14.02 -3.32
N ASN A 321 -9.56 14.86 -3.41
CA ASN A 321 -8.56 14.81 -4.49
C ASN A 321 -7.12 14.50 -4.04
N LEU A 322 -6.91 14.05 -2.80
CA LEU A 322 -5.63 13.46 -2.41
C LEU A 322 -5.37 12.17 -3.20
N LYS A 323 -4.09 11.87 -3.49
CA LYS A 323 -3.71 10.58 -4.07
C LYS A 323 -4.10 9.46 -3.09
N PRO A 324 -4.87 8.43 -3.51
CA PRO A 324 -5.26 7.33 -2.63
C PRO A 324 -4.06 6.63 -1.97
N VAL A 325 -4.21 6.28 -0.70
CA VAL A 325 -3.17 5.67 0.14
C VAL A 325 -3.65 4.32 0.66
N THR A 326 -2.84 3.27 0.49
CA THR A 326 -3.12 1.97 1.11
C THR A 326 -2.64 1.98 2.56
N MET A 327 -3.57 1.92 3.50
CA MET A 327 -3.32 1.81 4.93
C MET A 327 -3.59 0.37 5.36
N ARG A 328 -2.56 -0.34 5.81
CA ARG A 328 -2.67 -1.69 6.43
C ARG A 328 -3.48 -2.71 5.59
N GLY A 329 -3.36 -2.60 4.26
CA GLY A 329 -4.02 -3.46 3.27
C GLY A 329 -5.24 -2.85 2.60
N ILE A 330 -5.89 -1.85 3.20
CA ILE A 330 -7.12 -1.22 2.68
C ILE A 330 -6.79 0.11 2.03
N LYS A 331 -7.32 0.35 0.83
CA LYS A 331 -7.10 1.57 0.05
C LYS A 331 -8.05 2.68 0.53
N SER A 332 -7.50 3.72 1.15
CA SER A 332 -8.21 4.95 1.49
C SER A 332 -8.28 5.88 0.29
N CYS A 333 -9.49 6.31 -0.07
CA CYS A 333 -9.81 7.07 -1.29
C CYS A 333 -10.25 8.51 -1.03
N ALA A 334 -10.25 8.95 0.22
CA ALA A 334 -10.41 10.33 0.68
C ALA A 334 -9.76 10.47 2.08
N MET A 335 -9.86 11.65 2.68
CA MET A 335 -9.46 11.90 4.07
C MET A 335 -10.58 12.66 4.79
N VAL A 336 -10.89 12.30 6.03
CA VAL A 336 -11.87 13.06 6.85
C VAL A 336 -11.13 14.20 7.53
N LEU A 337 -11.68 15.41 7.46
CA LEU A 337 -11.11 16.62 8.04
C LEU A 337 -11.44 16.71 9.54
N ALA A 338 -10.42 16.93 10.38
CA ALA A 338 -10.57 17.01 11.83
C ALA A 338 -9.75 18.14 12.45
N ALA A 339 -10.27 18.74 13.52
CA ALA A 339 -9.52 19.63 14.39
C ALA A 339 -8.80 18.84 15.50
N SER A 340 -7.61 19.31 15.85
CA SER A 340 -6.83 18.85 17.00
C SER A 340 -5.99 20.00 17.55
N PRO A 341 -5.66 20.04 18.86
CA PRO A 341 -4.79 21.07 19.42
C PRO A 341 -3.52 21.30 18.60
N ARG A 342 -3.07 22.56 18.52
CA ARG A 342 -1.74 22.86 17.96
C ARG A 342 -0.70 22.33 18.92
N VAL A 343 0.13 21.41 18.43
CA VAL A 343 1.22 20.81 19.20
C VAL A 343 2.48 21.65 18.99
N ALA A 344 3.21 21.96 20.06
CA ALA A 344 4.49 22.66 19.96
C ALA A 344 5.56 21.76 19.30
N GLU A 345 6.56 22.36 18.66
CA GLU A 345 7.68 21.57 18.12
C GLU A 345 8.40 20.84 19.26
N GLY A 346 8.29 19.50 19.29
CA GLY A 346 8.93 18.64 20.27
C GLY A 346 7.99 17.82 21.17
N GLU A 347 6.68 18.08 21.15
CA GLU A 347 5.69 17.29 21.91
C GLU A 347 5.02 16.19 21.06
N ASP A 348 4.63 15.09 21.70
CA ASP A 348 4.10 13.91 21.00
C ASP A 348 2.65 14.11 20.54
N SER A 349 2.43 14.05 19.23
CA SER A 349 1.47 14.95 18.56
C SER A 349 0.09 14.34 18.24
N HIS A 350 -0.25 13.26 18.95
CA HIS A 350 -1.39 12.37 18.64
C HIS A 350 -2.30 12.01 19.82
N ALA A 351 -2.03 12.48 21.05
CA ALA A 351 -2.82 12.15 22.25
C ALA A 351 -3.87 13.21 22.66
N GLY A 352 -3.93 14.36 21.96
CA GLY A 352 -4.92 15.41 22.24
C GLY A 352 -6.34 15.04 21.74
N PRO A 353 -7.39 15.68 22.27
CA PRO A 353 -8.76 15.50 21.76
C PRO A 353 -8.83 15.82 20.26
N VAL A 354 -9.57 15.00 19.51
CA VAL A 354 -9.79 15.17 18.06
C VAL A 354 -11.28 15.31 17.78
N GLU A 355 -11.65 16.34 17.01
CA GLU A 355 -13.03 16.64 16.67
C GLU A 355 -13.23 16.68 15.16
N LEU A 356 -14.14 15.87 14.62
CA LEU A 356 -14.48 15.93 13.19
C LEU A 356 -15.17 17.25 12.84
N VAL A 357 -14.73 17.85 11.73
CA VAL A 357 -15.36 19.04 11.17
C VAL A 357 -16.77 18.68 10.71
N SER A 358 -17.74 19.37 11.31
CA SER A 358 -19.17 19.17 11.10
C SER A 358 -19.69 20.21 10.10
N PRO A 359 -20.18 19.81 8.91
CA PRO A 359 -20.88 20.70 8.01
C PRO A 359 -22.31 20.99 8.54
N PRO A 360 -23.05 21.92 7.91
CA PRO A 360 -24.47 22.14 8.22
C PRO A 360 -25.29 20.84 8.19
N ALA A 361 -26.24 20.71 9.12
CA ALA A 361 -26.98 19.47 9.34
C ALA A 361 -27.85 19.06 8.14
N ASP A 362 -28.25 20.01 7.31
CA ASP A 362 -29.05 19.87 6.09
C ASP A 362 -28.22 19.65 4.81
N ALA A 363 -26.96 20.12 4.78
CA ALA A 363 -26.07 20.04 3.61
C ALA A 363 -25.97 18.62 2.99
N PRO A 364 -26.27 18.41 1.70
CA PRO A 364 -26.23 17.09 1.07
C PRO A 364 -24.81 16.57 0.83
N ALA A 365 -24.66 15.24 0.76
CA ALA A 365 -23.39 14.61 0.39
C ALA A 365 -22.92 15.05 -1.01
N GLY A 366 -21.63 15.31 -1.14
CA GLY A 366 -20.99 15.84 -2.34
C GLY A 366 -21.09 17.34 -2.54
N GLU A 367 -21.82 18.07 -1.69
CA GLU A 367 -21.83 19.53 -1.76
C GLU A 367 -20.40 20.07 -1.57
N ARG A 368 -19.99 20.97 -2.47
CA ARG A 368 -18.66 21.58 -2.44
C ARG A 368 -18.52 22.47 -1.20
N VAL A 369 -17.36 22.41 -0.57
CA VAL A 369 -16.97 23.25 0.57
C VAL A 369 -15.79 24.11 0.15
N CYS A 370 -15.78 25.38 0.56
CA CYS A 370 -14.75 26.35 0.19
C CYS A 370 -14.52 27.35 1.33
N PHE A 371 -13.35 28.01 1.33
CA PHE A 371 -13.10 29.11 2.26
C PHE A 371 -13.60 30.43 1.68
N GLU A 372 -14.15 31.31 2.51
CA GLU A 372 -14.63 32.63 2.07
C GLU A 372 -13.50 33.45 1.42
N GLY A 373 -13.79 34.08 0.28
CA GLY A 373 -12.79 34.73 -0.58
C GLY A 373 -11.96 33.77 -1.45
N TRP A 374 -11.96 32.47 -1.14
CA TRP A 374 -11.25 31.41 -1.84
C TRP A 374 -12.24 30.46 -2.55
N THR A 375 -13.14 31.04 -3.32
CA THR A 375 -14.12 30.35 -4.17
C THR A 375 -13.68 30.26 -5.64
N GLU A 376 -12.67 31.03 -6.02
CA GLU A 376 -12.15 31.14 -7.39
C GLU A 376 -11.11 30.06 -7.66
N GLY A 377 -11.50 29.05 -8.44
CA GLY A 377 -10.64 27.96 -8.90
C GLY A 377 -11.38 26.63 -8.92
N GLU A 378 -10.97 25.73 -9.80
CA GLU A 378 -11.48 24.35 -9.82
C GLU A 378 -10.49 23.40 -9.14
N PRO A 379 -10.95 22.41 -8.37
CA PRO A 379 -10.06 21.45 -7.73
C PRO A 379 -9.25 20.64 -8.75
N GLU A 380 -7.97 20.35 -8.45
CA GLU A 380 -7.19 19.43 -9.29
C GLU A 380 -7.82 18.03 -9.24
N LYS A 381 -7.91 17.30 -10.37
CA LYS A 381 -8.46 15.92 -10.37
C LYS A 381 -7.78 15.00 -9.34
N VAL A 382 -6.46 15.11 -9.21
CA VAL A 382 -5.66 14.49 -8.15
C VAL A 382 -4.48 15.41 -7.82
N LEU A 383 -4.35 15.82 -6.57
CA LEU A 383 -3.23 16.62 -6.07
C LEU A 383 -1.91 15.89 -6.28
N ASN A 384 -0.95 16.54 -6.92
CA ASN A 384 0.37 15.98 -7.16
C ASN A 384 1.22 15.99 -5.86
N PRO A 385 1.62 14.83 -5.28
CA PRO A 385 2.39 14.80 -4.03
C PRO A 385 3.77 15.47 -4.13
N LYS A 386 4.31 15.67 -5.34
CA LYS A 386 5.56 16.42 -5.54
C LYS A 386 5.40 17.93 -5.38
N LYS A 387 4.20 18.46 -5.58
CA LYS A 387 3.89 19.89 -5.39
C LYS A 387 3.66 20.25 -3.91
N LYS A 388 3.44 19.26 -3.04
CA LYS A 388 3.10 19.45 -1.60
C LYS A 388 1.96 20.45 -1.36
N VAL A 389 0.91 20.36 -2.16
CA VAL A 389 -0.19 21.36 -2.17
C VAL A 389 -0.91 21.38 -0.82
N TRP A 390 -1.22 20.20 -0.28
CA TRP A 390 -1.84 20.07 1.04
C TRP A 390 -0.96 20.68 2.13
N GLU A 391 0.31 20.28 2.18
CA GLU A 391 1.28 20.74 3.18
C GLU A 391 1.61 22.24 3.05
N THR A 392 1.31 22.86 1.90
CA THR A 392 1.44 24.30 1.71
C THR A 392 0.29 25.07 2.36
N TYR A 393 -0.96 24.60 2.25
CA TYR A 393 -2.14 25.32 2.75
C TYR A 393 -2.59 24.89 4.14
N GLN A 394 -2.33 23.65 4.55
CA GLN A 394 -2.77 23.10 5.84
C GLN A 394 -2.35 23.93 7.07
N PRO A 395 -1.17 24.58 7.13
CA PRO A 395 -0.81 25.46 8.25
C PRO A 395 -1.81 26.60 8.52
N GLY A 396 -2.52 27.06 7.47
CA GLY A 396 -3.57 28.06 7.56
C GLY A 396 -4.93 27.52 8.01
N PHE A 397 -5.18 26.20 7.98
CA PHE A 397 -6.45 25.64 8.43
C PHE A 397 -6.54 25.66 9.97
N THR A 398 -7.49 26.43 10.47
CA THR A 398 -7.65 26.73 11.91
C THR A 398 -9.11 26.69 12.34
N THR A 399 -9.36 26.73 13.64
CA THR A 399 -10.69 27.03 14.20
C THR A 399 -10.72 28.40 14.87
N THR A 400 -11.87 29.07 14.82
CA THR A 400 -12.10 30.40 15.44
C THR A 400 -12.58 30.29 16.89
N ASP A 401 -12.67 31.42 17.60
CA ASP A 401 -13.30 31.48 18.93
C ASP A 401 -14.79 31.10 18.94
N ALA A 402 -15.44 31.19 17.78
CA ALA A 402 -16.82 30.76 17.54
C ALA A 402 -16.92 29.28 17.08
N LEU A 403 -15.82 28.52 17.14
CA LEU A 403 -15.72 27.11 16.74
C LEU A 403 -15.94 26.85 15.25
N GLU A 404 -15.86 27.89 14.42
CA GLU A 404 -15.94 27.80 12.97
C GLU A 404 -14.58 27.38 12.42
N VAL A 405 -14.54 26.52 11.40
CA VAL A 405 -13.31 26.25 10.67
C VAL A 405 -13.02 27.42 9.73
N ALA A 406 -11.75 27.80 9.58
CA ALA A 406 -11.32 28.91 8.75
C ALA A 406 -9.93 28.69 8.15
N PHE A 407 -9.58 29.48 7.14
CA PHE A 407 -8.26 29.57 6.53
C PHE A 407 -7.65 30.94 6.85
N GLU A 408 -6.55 30.92 7.59
CA GLU A 408 -5.75 32.09 7.94
C GLU A 408 -4.64 32.30 6.90
N MET A 409 -4.77 33.36 6.09
CA MET A 409 -3.86 33.69 5.00
C MET A 409 -2.44 34.04 5.51
N SER A 410 -2.32 34.66 6.70
CA SER A 410 -1.01 35.04 7.25
C SER A 410 -0.14 33.84 7.65
N ALA A 411 -0.75 32.68 7.90
CA ALA A 411 -0.06 31.44 8.20
C ALA A 411 0.46 30.67 6.97
N VAL A 412 0.18 31.16 5.74
CA VAL A 412 0.59 30.50 4.49
C VAL A 412 1.40 31.44 3.59
N PRO A 413 2.74 31.32 3.56
CA PRO A 413 3.62 32.19 2.76
C PRO A 413 3.31 32.21 1.25
N ALA A 414 2.69 31.16 0.71
CA ALA A 414 2.33 31.07 -0.71
C ALA A 414 1.17 31.99 -1.14
N VAL A 415 0.38 32.50 -0.18
CA VAL A 415 -0.76 33.41 -0.43
C VAL A 415 -0.73 34.67 0.43
N GLN A 416 0.23 34.79 1.34
CA GLN A 416 0.38 35.95 2.22
C GLN A 416 0.44 37.26 1.44
N GLY A 417 -0.49 38.17 1.73
CA GLY A 417 -0.56 39.49 1.09
C GLY A 417 -1.22 39.52 -0.29
N GLN A 418 -1.97 38.48 -0.71
CA GLN A 418 -2.81 38.57 -1.91
C GLN A 418 -3.92 39.63 -1.71
N GLU A 419 -3.92 40.66 -2.55
CA GLU A 419 -4.94 41.71 -2.55
C GLU A 419 -6.33 41.14 -2.87
N GLY A 420 -7.36 41.69 -2.22
CA GLY A 420 -8.76 41.25 -2.41
C GLY A 420 -9.13 39.92 -1.75
N LYS A 421 -8.20 39.26 -1.03
CA LYS A 421 -8.48 38.06 -0.22
C LYS A 421 -8.62 38.41 1.26
N PRO A 422 -9.56 37.79 2.01
CA PRO A 422 -9.70 38.04 3.43
C PRO A 422 -8.51 37.43 4.19
N ALA A 423 -8.08 38.10 5.27
CA ALA A 423 -7.08 37.56 6.17
C ALA A 423 -7.51 36.20 6.76
N LEU A 424 -8.79 36.12 7.18
CA LEU A 424 -9.42 34.91 7.68
C LEU A 424 -10.67 34.60 6.85
N GLY A 425 -10.63 33.53 6.05
CA GLY A 425 -11.80 33.05 5.29
C GLY A 425 -12.46 31.86 5.96
N LYS A 426 -13.73 31.96 6.37
CA LYS A 426 -14.45 30.84 7.02
C LYS A 426 -14.69 29.68 6.04
N LEU A 427 -14.70 28.45 6.53
CA LEU A 427 -15.04 27.27 5.74
C LEU A 427 -16.58 27.15 5.65
N LYS A 428 -17.12 27.16 4.44
CA LYS A 428 -18.55 27.08 4.18
C LYS A 428 -18.90 26.15 3.04
N THR A 429 -20.10 25.61 3.08
CA THR A 429 -20.73 24.92 1.95
C THR A 429 -21.06 25.90 0.83
N GLN A 430 -21.31 25.39 -0.38
CA GLN A 430 -21.73 26.20 -1.52
C GLN A 430 -23.07 26.92 -1.28
N SER A 431 -23.97 26.33 -0.50
CA SER A 431 -25.20 26.92 0.03
C SER A 431 -24.98 28.02 1.08
N GLY A 432 -23.76 28.19 1.57
CA GLY A 432 -23.37 29.28 2.47
C GLY A 432 -23.34 28.93 3.96
N GLY A 433 -23.70 27.70 4.34
CA GLY A 433 -23.66 27.26 5.74
C GLY A 433 -22.24 26.97 6.22
N LEU A 434 -21.92 27.37 7.45
CA LEU A 434 -20.58 27.27 8.02
C LEU A 434 -20.26 25.85 8.52
N CYS A 435 -19.00 25.45 8.39
CA CYS A 435 -18.47 24.22 8.98
C CYS A 435 -17.84 24.51 10.35
N THR A 436 -18.15 23.69 11.37
CA THR A 436 -17.77 23.94 12.77
C THR A 436 -17.16 22.71 13.44
N VAL A 437 -16.66 22.89 14.67
CA VAL A 437 -16.20 21.83 15.58
C VAL A 437 -16.95 21.91 16.92
N LYS A 438 -16.76 20.96 17.84
CA LYS A 438 -17.56 20.90 19.08
C LYS A 438 -17.04 21.84 20.17
N THR A 439 -15.72 21.91 20.39
CA THR A 439 -15.11 22.66 21.51
C THR A 439 -13.74 23.26 21.21
N LEU A 440 -13.02 22.77 20.18
CA LEU A 440 -11.63 23.17 19.95
C LEU A 440 -11.50 24.56 19.29
N LYS A 441 -10.99 25.55 20.02
CA LYS A 441 -10.65 26.91 19.53
C LYS A 441 -9.16 27.01 19.16
N GLY A 442 -8.83 27.78 18.11
CA GLY A 442 -7.45 27.99 17.67
C GLY A 442 -6.70 26.73 17.21
N ALA A 443 -7.41 25.62 17.04
CA ALA A 443 -6.86 24.31 16.76
C ALA A 443 -6.28 24.21 15.34
N ALA A 444 -5.35 23.28 15.12
CA ALA A 444 -4.95 22.90 13.78
C ALA A 444 -6.00 21.99 13.17
N VAL A 445 -6.43 22.29 11.95
CA VAL A 445 -7.35 21.45 11.18
C VAL A 445 -6.54 20.68 10.13
N ARG A 446 -6.70 19.36 10.08
CA ARG A 446 -5.88 18.44 9.27
C ARG A 446 -6.64 17.19 8.83
#